data_AF-A0AAV5VQU0-F1
#
_entry.id   AF-A0AAV5VQU0-F1
#
_cell.length_a   1.000
_cell.length_b   1.000
_cell.length_c   1.000
_cell.angle_alpha   90.00
_cell.angle_beta   90.00
_cell.angle_gamma   90.00
#
_symmetry.space_group_name_H-M   'P 1'
#
loop_
_entity.id
_entity.type
_entity.pdbx_description
1 polymer ?
#
loop_
_entity_poly.entity_id
_entity_poly.type
_entity_poly.pdbx_seq_one_letter_code
_entity_poly.pdbx_strand_id
1 'polypeptide(L)'
;SGHYHNHAHFDCLNLSISRNWNYIIYMQNFDIILRTNRELADILTAMNGANDVSIEICVDNYWDNRCRIREKNLGKFGLCPLHLSKSDYGKCAGKSVQLAKGSTQVTLSRQT
;
A
#
# COMPACT_ATOMS: atom_id res chain seq x y z
N SER A 1 12.17 7.00 -13.26
CA SER A 1 11.85 6.09 -12.14
C SER A 1 13.11 5.39 -11.68
N GLY A 2 13.40 5.40 -10.38
CA GLY A 2 14.53 4.64 -9.83
C GLY A 2 14.20 3.15 -9.76
N HIS A 3 15.17 2.30 -10.07
CA HIS A 3 15.03 0.85 -9.85
C HIS A 3 15.00 0.55 -8.34
N TYR A 4 14.29 -0.50 -7.94
CA TYR A 4 14.27 -1.01 -6.56
C TYR A 4 13.71 -0.09 -5.46
N HIS A 5 13.03 1.01 -5.81
CA HIS A 5 12.45 1.93 -4.83
C HIS A 5 11.49 1.24 -3.83
N ASN A 6 10.59 0.39 -4.34
CA ASN A 6 9.66 -0.36 -3.49
C ASN A 6 10.37 -1.40 -2.60
N HIS A 7 11.49 -1.97 -3.04
CA HIS A 7 12.28 -2.88 -2.22
C HIS A 7 12.92 -2.13 -1.06
N ALA A 8 13.52 -0.97 -1.31
CA ALA A 8 14.08 -0.13 -0.26
C ALA A 8 13.03 0.28 0.79
N HIS A 9 11.83 0.67 0.35
CA HIS A 9 10.71 0.94 1.28
C HIS A 9 10.34 -0.28 2.12
N PHE A 10 10.24 -1.46 1.50
CA PHE A 10 9.91 -2.70 2.21
C PHE A 10 10.99 -3.10 3.23
N ASP A 11 12.27 -2.93 2.90
CA ASP A 11 13.37 -3.18 3.81
C ASP A 11 13.33 -2.22 5.02
N CYS A 12 13.05 -0.94 4.79
CA CYS A 12 12.85 0.04 5.87
C CYS A 12 11.64 -0.32 6.76
N LEU A 13 10.53 -0.79 6.18
CA LEU A 13 9.37 -1.25 6.95
C LEU A 13 9.75 -2.43 7.84
N ASN A 14 10.44 -3.44 7.30
CA ASN A 14 10.86 -4.63 8.06
C ASN A 14 11.71 -4.25 9.27
N LEU A 15 12.66 -3.32 9.10
CA LEU A 15 13.49 -2.80 10.19
C LEU A 15 12.68 -2.00 11.22
N SER A 16 11.55 -1.43 10.81
CA SER A 16 10.69 -0.61 11.67
C SER A 16 9.70 -1.44 12.47
N ILE A 17 9.40 -2.68 12.09
CA ILE A 17 8.41 -3.55 12.78
C ILE A 17 8.69 -3.63 14.30
N SER A 18 9.96 -3.74 14.70
CA SER A 18 10.40 -3.89 16.09
C SER A 18 10.34 -2.61 16.94
N ARG A 19 10.07 -1.45 16.33
CA ARG A 19 10.03 -0.15 17.03
C ARG A 19 8.61 0.22 17.44
N ASN A 20 8.44 1.10 18.43
CA ASN A 20 7.12 1.64 18.75
C ASN A 20 6.81 2.86 17.86
N TRP A 21 5.85 2.73 16.94
CA TRP A 21 5.38 3.80 16.06
C TRP A 21 3.92 3.60 15.67
N ASN A 22 3.22 4.69 15.39
CA ASN A 22 1.81 4.68 15.00
C ASN A 22 1.64 4.86 13.48
N TYR A 23 2.51 5.68 12.87
CA TYR A 23 2.55 5.93 11.44
C TYR A 23 3.97 5.95 10.88
N ILE A 24 4.10 5.60 9.61
CA ILE A 24 5.31 5.79 8.80
C ILE A 24 4.94 6.68 7.61
N ILE A 25 5.77 7.69 7.36
CA ILE A 25 5.68 8.55 6.19
C ILE A 25 6.85 8.21 5.27
N TYR A 26 6.57 7.86 4.01
CA TYR A 26 7.62 7.67 3.01
C TYR A 26 8.14 9.00 2.50
N MET A 27 9.46 9.19 2.59
CA MET A 27 10.15 10.39 2.13
C MET A 27 11.31 10.02 1.22
N GLN A 28 11.57 10.88 0.24
CA GLN A 28 12.72 10.88 -0.65
C GLN A 28 13.67 12.03 -0.30
N ASN A 29 14.90 11.98 -0.80
CA ASN A 29 15.95 12.95 -0.46
C ASN A 29 15.60 14.41 -0.83
N PHE A 30 14.63 14.63 -1.71
CA PHE A 30 14.20 15.95 -2.16
C PHE A 30 12.88 16.41 -1.51
N ASP A 31 12.31 15.63 -0.59
CA ASP A 31 11.11 16.02 0.13
C ASP A 31 11.45 16.98 1.27
N ILE A 32 10.60 18.00 1.44
CA ILE A 32 10.70 18.99 2.51
C ILE A 32 9.36 19.04 3.24
N ILE A 33 9.40 18.88 4.56
CA ILE A 33 8.20 18.94 5.40
C ILE A 33 7.75 20.40 5.55
N LEU A 34 6.49 20.68 5.20
CA LEU A 34 5.90 22.04 5.23
C LEU A 34 5.05 22.34 6.47
N ARG A 35 5.01 21.39 7.42
CA ARG A 35 4.27 21.48 8.68
C ARG A 35 5.20 21.20 9.84
N THR A 36 4.91 21.79 10.99
CA THR A 36 5.63 21.49 12.22
C THR A 36 5.35 20.05 12.66
N ASN A 37 6.25 19.49 13.46
CA ASN A 37 6.05 18.16 14.03
C ASN A 37 4.76 18.07 14.87
N ARG A 38 4.37 19.16 15.55
CA ARG A 38 3.12 19.21 16.32
C ARG A 38 1.89 19.12 15.42
N GLU A 39 1.85 19.92 14.35
CA GLU A 39 0.74 19.85 13.39
C GLU A 39 0.62 18.47 12.75
N LEU A 40 1.75 17.84 12.41
CA LEU A 40 1.75 16.47 11.91
C LEU A 40 1.20 15.47 12.94
N ALA A 41 1.62 15.57 14.20
CA ALA A 41 1.11 14.69 15.25
C ALA A 41 -0.40 14.87 15.45
N ASP A 42 -0.90 16.11 15.42
CA ASP A 42 -2.34 16.40 15.56
C ASP A 42 -3.14 15.81 14.38
N ILE A 43 -2.66 15.97 13.14
CA ILE A 43 -3.29 15.41 11.93
C ILE A 43 -3.32 13.88 11.99
N LEU A 44 -2.19 13.23 12.27
CA LEU A 44 -2.10 11.78 12.29
C LEU A 44 -2.90 11.17 13.44
N THR A 45 -3.02 11.87 14.57
CA THR A 45 -3.91 11.49 15.65
C THR A 45 -5.38 11.54 15.20
N ALA A 46 -5.78 12.62 14.51
CA ALA A 46 -7.13 12.76 13.98
C ALA A 46 -7.47 11.70 12.91
N MET A 47 -6.47 11.23 12.15
CA MET A 47 -6.64 10.14 11.18
C MET A 47 -6.91 8.77 11.83
N ASN A 48 -6.58 8.59 13.11
CA ASN A 48 -6.96 7.43 13.93
C ASN A 48 -6.84 6.05 13.25
N GLY A 49 -5.66 5.74 12.71
CA GLY A 49 -5.35 4.47 12.06
C GLY A 49 -5.63 4.43 10.55
N ALA A 50 -6.20 5.48 9.96
CA ALA A 50 -6.40 5.56 8.51
C ALA A 50 -5.08 5.77 7.76
N ASN A 51 -4.95 5.15 6.59
CA ASN A 51 -3.82 5.42 5.69
C ASN A 51 -4.09 6.67 4.84
N ASP A 52 -3.07 7.47 4.60
CA ASP A 52 -3.09 8.52 3.58
C ASP A 52 -2.39 8.00 2.32
N VAL A 53 -3.19 7.73 1.30
CA VAL A 53 -2.76 7.11 0.04
C VAL A 53 -3.49 7.76 -1.12
N SER A 54 -2.75 8.19 -2.14
CA SER A 54 -3.34 8.64 -3.40
C SER A 54 -3.70 7.41 -4.24
N ILE A 55 -4.98 7.20 -4.52
CA ILE A 55 -5.48 6.05 -5.28
C ILE A 55 -6.35 6.53 -6.45
N GLU A 56 -6.02 6.06 -7.64
CA GLU A 56 -6.84 6.17 -8.85
C GLU A 56 -7.14 4.76 -9.38
N ILE A 57 -8.42 4.41 -9.44
CA ILE A 57 -8.87 3.08 -9.89
C ILE A 57 -8.50 2.89 -11.36
N CYS A 58 -7.87 1.76 -11.67
CA CYS A 58 -7.63 1.37 -13.06
C CYS A 58 -8.94 0.91 -13.70
N VAL A 59 -9.47 1.71 -14.63
CA VAL A 59 -10.62 1.33 -15.46
C VAL A 59 -10.15 0.60 -16.72
N ASP A 60 -10.90 -0.42 -17.15
CA ASP A 60 -10.47 -1.38 -18.19
C ASP A 60 -10.36 -0.78 -19.61
N ASN A 61 -10.87 0.44 -19.83
CA ASN A 61 -10.93 1.13 -21.12
C ASN A 61 -9.88 2.25 -21.28
N TYR A 62 -8.91 2.36 -20.36
CA TYR A 62 -7.89 3.42 -20.42
C TYR A 62 -6.67 3.00 -21.24
N TRP A 63 -6.11 3.96 -22.00
CA TRP A 63 -4.82 3.84 -22.70
C TRP A 63 -3.60 3.82 -21.76
N ASP A 64 -3.83 3.79 -20.44
CA ASP A 64 -2.78 3.81 -19.43
C ASP A 64 -2.12 2.44 -19.33
N ASN A 65 -0.95 2.32 -19.96
CA ASN A 65 -0.16 1.09 -19.96
C ASN A 65 0.23 0.61 -18.55
N ARG A 66 0.21 1.49 -17.53
CA ARG A 66 0.50 1.12 -16.13
C ARG A 66 -0.60 0.27 -15.51
N CYS A 67 -1.82 0.33 -16.05
CA CYS A 67 -2.97 -0.45 -15.59
C CYS A 67 -3.15 -1.77 -16.39
N ARG A 68 -2.27 -2.07 -17.36
CA ARG A 68 -2.41 -3.24 -18.25
C ARG A 68 -1.79 -4.52 -17.69
N ILE A 69 -2.14 -4.87 -16.44
CA ILE A 69 -1.79 -6.18 -15.88
C ILE A 69 -2.86 -7.19 -16.31
N ARG A 70 -2.44 -8.26 -17.00
CA ARG A 70 -3.35 -9.28 -17.56
C ARG A 70 -3.89 -10.23 -16.49
N GLU A 71 -3.02 -10.62 -15.55
CA GLU A 71 -3.44 -11.47 -14.45
C GLU A 71 -4.08 -10.61 -13.36
N LYS A 72 -5.28 -11.00 -12.93
CA LYS A 72 -6.01 -10.32 -11.86
C LYS A 72 -6.53 -11.31 -10.81
N ASN A 73 -6.32 -12.60 -11.00
CA ASN A 73 -6.87 -13.63 -10.13
C ASN A 73 -6.12 -13.71 -8.79
N LEU A 74 -6.87 -13.66 -7.69
CA LEU A 74 -6.33 -13.71 -6.33
C LEU A 74 -5.55 -15.00 -6.04
N GLY A 75 -6.06 -16.14 -6.53
CA GLY A 75 -5.42 -17.44 -6.31
C GLY A 75 -4.07 -17.54 -7.02
N LYS A 76 -3.99 -17.07 -8.26
CA LYS A 76 -2.73 -17.05 -9.03
C LYS A 76 -1.70 -16.08 -8.45
N PHE A 77 -2.14 -15.02 -7.77
CA PHE A 77 -1.25 -14.14 -7.02
C PHE A 77 -0.85 -14.68 -5.64
N GLY A 78 -1.42 -15.80 -5.19
CA GLY A 78 -1.17 -16.32 -3.84
C GLY A 78 -1.67 -15.39 -2.73
N LEU A 79 -2.67 -14.54 -3.01
CA LEU A 79 -3.20 -13.55 -2.06
C LEU A 79 -4.33 -14.09 -1.19
N CYS A 80 -4.67 -15.37 -1.33
CA CYS A 80 -5.66 -16.01 -0.47
C CYS A 80 -5.04 -16.44 0.86
N PRO A 81 -5.71 -16.19 2.00
CA PRO A 81 -5.22 -16.63 3.30
C PRO A 81 -4.96 -18.14 3.36
N LEU A 82 -3.85 -18.52 3.99
CA LEU A 82 -3.35 -19.90 3.99
C LEU A 82 -4.22 -20.86 4.83
N HIS A 83 -4.96 -20.34 5.81
CA HIS A 83 -5.74 -21.14 6.77
C HIS A 83 -7.22 -21.26 6.41
N LEU A 84 -7.59 -21.04 5.14
CA LEU A 84 -8.97 -21.21 4.68
C LEU A 84 -9.34 -22.70 4.51
N SER A 85 -10.62 -23.00 4.72
CA SER A 85 -11.18 -24.29 4.31
C SER A 85 -11.02 -24.48 2.79
N LYS A 86 -11.01 -25.73 2.31
CA LYS A 86 -10.91 -26.01 0.85
C LYS A 86 -12.01 -25.30 0.05
N SER A 87 -13.22 -25.21 0.59
CA SER A 87 -14.34 -24.53 -0.04
C SER A 87 -14.09 -23.02 -0.12
N ASP A 88 -13.67 -22.40 0.98
CA ASP A 88 -13.48 -20.95 1.04
C ASP A 88 -12.23 -20.49 0.31
N TYR A 89 -11.19 -21.32 0.27
CA TYR A 89 -10.04 -21.11 -0.59
C TYR A 89 -10.47 -21.10 -2.06
N GLY A 90 -11.30 -22.05 -2.50
CA GLY A 90 -11.84 -22.06 -3.87
C GLY A 90 -12.62 -20.79 -4.21
N LYS A 91 -13.44 -20.28 -3.27
CA LYS A 91 -14.14 -19.00 -3.41
C LYS A 91 -13.19 -17.81 -3.50
N CYS A 92 -12.14 -17.76 -2.67
CA CYS A 92 -11.14 -16.71 -2.72
C CYS A 92 -10.33 -16.75 -4.02
N ALA A 93 -9.83 -17.92 -4.37
CA ALA A 93 -8.99 -18.14 -5.54
C ALA A 93 -9.75 -17.85 -6.84
N GLY A 94 -11.08 -17.98 -6.86
CA GLY A 94 -11.92 -17.60 -8.00
C GLY A 94 -12.14 -16.10 -8.18
N LYS A 95 -11.80 -15.26 -7.18
CA LYS A 95 -12.00 -13.81 -7.25
C LYS A 95 -10.85 -13.09 -7.96
N SER A 96 -11.14 -11.88 -8.43
CA SER A 96 -10.17 -10.98 -9.06
C SER A 96 -9.89 -9.75 -8.20
N VAL A 97 -8.67 -9.25 -8.25
CA VAL A 97 -8.30 -7.95 -7.67
C VAL A 97 -8.69 -6.81 -8.60
N GLN A 98 -9.11 -5.70 -8.00
CA GLN A 98 -9.18 -4.42 -8.70
C GLN A 98 -7.81 -3.74 -8.57
N LEU A 99 -7.26 -3.30 -9.71
CA LEU A 99 -6.01 -2.58 -9.73
C LEU A 99 -6.27 -1.09 -9.49
N ALA A 100 -5.36 -0.46 -8.80
CA ALA A 100 -5.29 0.99 -8.70
C ALA A 100 -3.84 1.43 -8.84
N LYS A 101 -3.66 2.65 -9.35
CA LYS A 101 -2.37 3.33 -9.39
C LYS A 101 -2.40 4.51 -8.42
N GLY A 102 -1.23 4.97 -8.05
CA GLY A 102 -1.09 5.99 -7.02
C GLY A 102 0.29 6.60 -6.98
N SER A 103 0.49 7.46 -5.98
CA SER A 103 1.81 7.97 -5.62
C SER A 103 2.58 6.95 -4.80
N THR A 104 3.92 7.00 -4.86
CA THR A 104 4.79 6.21 -3.98
C THR A 104 4.95 6.84 -2.61
N GLN A 105 4.73 8.16 -2.49
CA GLN A 105 4.66 8.87 -1.21
C GLN A 105 3.33 8.57 -0.54
N VAL A 106 3.39 7.95 0.64
CA VAL A 106 2.23 7.52 1.41
C VAL A 106 2.50 7.69 2.90
N THR A 107 1.41 7.80 3.66
CA THR A 107 1.45 7.66 5.13
C THR A 107 0.68 6.41 5.53
N LEU A 108 1.38 5.45 6.13
CA LEU A 108 0.83 4.15 6.50
C LEU A 108 0.73 4.03 8.01
N SER A 109 -0.43 3.59 8.49
CA SER A 109 -0.65 3.29 9.90
C SER A 109 -0.11 1.90 10.24
N ARG A 110 0.22 1.68 11.51
CA ARG A 110 0.65 0.37 12.01
C ARG A 110 -0.48 -0.67 12.02
N GLN A 111 -1.74 -0.22 12.05
CA GLN A 111 -2.91 -1.08 12.27
C GLN A 111 -3.35 -1.87 11.02
N THR A 112 -2.56 -1.81 9.94
CA THR A 112 -2.79 -2.57 8.71
C THR A 112 -2.61 -4.07 8.89
#